data_AF-A0A1G1HUI4-F1
#
_entry.id   AF-A0A1G1HUI4-F1
#
_cell.length_a   1.000
_cell.length_b   1.000
_cell.length_c   1.000
_cell.angle_alpha   90.00
_cell.angle_beta   90.00
_cell.angle_gamma   90.00
#
_symmetry.space_group_name_H-M   'P 1'
#
loop_
_entity.id
_entity.type
_entity.pdbx_description
1 polymer ?
#
loop_
_entity_poly.entity_id
_entity_poly.type
_entity_poly.pdbx_seq_one_letter_code
_entity_poly.pdbx_strand_id
1 'polypeptide(L)'
;MARHKSTEKRERQAQKKRLMNRSVKSKIRTLTRHVIEALEKGDTETARKALAGAVPAIDKAGGKGIFHKKAASRKVSRLVRKVSAAKA
;
A
#
# COMPACT_ATOMS: atom_id res chain seq x y z
N MET A 1 -2.85 -30.17 -11.00
CA MET A 1 -2.88 -29.97 -12.47
C MET A 1 -4.26 -29.50 -12.87
N ALA A 2 -4.34 -28.39 -13.61
CA ALA A 2 -5.56 -27.94 -14.28
C ALA A 2 -5.99 -29.00 -15.30
N ARG A 3 -7.22 -29.54 -15.16
CA ARG A 3 -7.73 -30.60 -16.07
C ARG A 3 -8.27 -30.04 -17.40
N HIS A 4 -8.47 -28.73 -17.51
CA HIS A 4 -8.99 -28.05 -18.71
C HIS A 4 -8.08 -26.90 -19.19
N LYS A 5 -7.98 -26.71 -20.51
CA LYS A 5 -7.18 -25.62 -21.13
C LYS A 5 -7.55 -24.22 -20.62
N SER A 6 -8.82 -23.98 -20.31
CA SER A 6 -9.31 -22.72 -19.74
C SER A 6 -8.74 -22.48 -18.33
N THR A 7 -8.68 -23.52 -17.50
CA THR A 7 -8.13 -23.45 -16.14
C THR A 7 -6.63 -23.16 -16.14
N GLU A 8 -5.86 -23.81 -17.01
CA GLU A 8 -4.42 -23.54 -17.17
C GLU A 8 -4.14 -22.09 -17.59
N LYS A 9 -4.95 -21.54 -18.52
CA LYS A 9 -4.88 -20.13 -18.91
C LYS A 9 -5.18 -19.20 -17.71
N ARG A 10 -6.17 -19.54 -16.88
CA ARG A 10 -6.50 -18.75 -15.68
C ARG A 10 -5.39 -18.81 -14.64
N GLU A 11 -4.76 -19.96 -14.43
CA GLU A 11 -3.61 -20.10 -13.53
C GLU A 11 -2.45 -19.20 -13.94
N ARG A 12 -2.06 -19.20 -15.23
CA ARG A 12 -1.02 -18.31 -15.76
C ARG A 12 -1.34 -16.82 -15.53
N GLN A 13 -2.59 -16.43 -15.80
CA GLN A 13 -3.05 -15.05 -15.55
C GLN A 13 -3.03 -14.69 -14.06
N ALA A 14 -3.45 -15.63 -13.20
CA ALA A 14 -3.48 -15.43 -11.76
C ALA A 14 -2.07 -15.26 -11.17
N GLN A 15 -1.10 -16.07 -11.61
CA GLN A 15 0.30 -15.94 -11.20
C GLN A 15 0.88 -14.57 -11.56
N LYS A 16 0.68 -14.11 -12.80
CA LYS A 16 1.12 -12.77 -13.25
C LYS A 16 0.52 -11.66 -12.38
N LYS A 17 -0.80 -11.70 -12.13
CA LYS A 17 -1.48 -10.73 -11.26
C LYS A 17 -0.99 -10.80 -9.81
N ARG A 18 -0.76 -12.01 -9.28
CA ARG A 18 -0.25 -12.23 -7.92
C ARG A 18 1.11 -11.59 -7.72
N LEU A 19 2.05 -11.77 -8.64
CA LEU A 19 3.39 -11.18 -8.56
C LEU A 19 3.34 -9.65 -8.56
N MET A 20 2.57 -9.06 -9.47
CA MET A 20 2.39 -7.60 -9.56
C MET A 20 1.76 -7.04 -8.28
N ASN A 21 0.69 -7.67 -7.80
CA ASN A 21 0.01 -7.24 -6.57
C ASN A 21 0.89 -7.40 -5.33
N ARG A 22 1.73 -8.45 -5.29
CA ARG A 22 2.69 -8.66 -4.21
C ARG A 22 3.71 -7.53 -4.16
N SER A 23 4.27 -7.14 -5.31
CA SER A 23 5.23 -6.03 -5.40
C SER A 23 4.62 -4.71 -4.91
N VAL A 24 3.41 -4.37 -5.37
CA VAL A 24 2.71 -3.14 -4.95
C VAL A 24 2.40 -3.15 -3.45
N LYS A 25 1.90 -4.27 -2.91
CA LYS A 25 1.63 -4.40 -1.47
C LYS A 25 2.91 -4.28 -0.64
N SER A 26 4.01 -4.87 -1.11
CA SER A 26 5.32 -4.75 -0.46
C SER A 26 5.79 -3.30 -0.42
N LYS A 27 5.76 -2.60 -1.57
CA LYS A 27 6.12 -1.18 -1.65
C LYS A 27 5.33 -0.32 -0.68
N ILE A 28 4.00 -0.51 -0.61
CA ILE A 28 3.14 0.25 0.30
C ILE A 28 3.46 -0.06 1.77
N ARG A 29 3.73 -1.33 2.11
CA ARG A 29 4.16 -1.71 3.46
C ARG A 29 5.48 -1.03 3.84
N THR A 30 6.45 -0.98 2.92
CA THR A 30 7.74 -0.29 3.13
C THR A 30 7.55 1.21 3.36
N LEU A 31 6.76 1.89 2.50
CA LEU A 31 6.47 3.32 2.66
C LEU A 31 5.75 3.61 3.99
N THR A 32 4.77 2.77 4.36
CA THR A 32 4.05 2.88 5.63
C THR A 32 5.00 2.74 6.81
N ARG A 33 5.95 1.80 6.74
CA ARG A 33 6.96 1.59 7.78
C ARG A 33 7.87 2.81 7.93
N HIS A 34 8.36 3.38 6.82
CA HIS A 34 9.22 4.58 6.89
C HIS A 34 8.54 5.78 7.56
N VAL A 35 7.24 5.98 7.31
CA VAL A 35 6.48 7.02 8.02
C VAL A 35 6.44 6.75 9.53
N ILE A 36 6.22 5.50 9.93
CA ILE A 36 6.17 5.12 11.35
C ILE A 36 7.55 5.26 12.01
N GLU A 37 8.61 4.78 11.36
CA GLU A 37 9.99 4.91 11.85
C GLU A 37 10.40 6.38 12.01
N ALA A 38 10.00 7.27 11.09
CA ALA A 38 10.25 8.70 11.21
C ALA A 38 9.51 9.33 12.40
N LEU A 39 8.26 8.89 12.65
CA LEU A 39 7.49 9.34 13.81
C LEU A 39 8.08 8.84 15.13
N GLU A 40 8.55 7.59 15.19
CA GLU A 40 9.20 7.03 16.39
C GLU A 40 10.50 7.75 16.73
N LYS A 41 11.20 8.29 15.72
CA LYS A 41 12.41 9.11 15.88
C LYS A 41 12.13 10.57 16.24
N GLY A 42 10.86 11.00 16.28
CA GLY A 42 10.47 12.38 16.58
C GLY A 42 10.73 13.38 15.44
N ASP A 43 11.11 12.91 14.25
CA ASP A 43 11.39 13.79 13.10
C ASP A 43 10.10 14.05 12.29
N THR A 44 9.44 15.14 12.63
CA THR A 44 8.16 15.53 12.04
C THR A 44 8.28 16.02 10.59
N GLU A 45 9.44 16.53 10.18
CA GLU A 45 9.73 16.98 8.81
C GLU A 45 9.83 15.78 7.87
N THR A 46 10.63 14.79 8.23
CA THR A 46 10.80 13.59 7.40
C THR A 46 9.55 12.73 7.39
N ALA A 47 8.80 12.67 8.50
CA ALA A 47 7.50 12.01 8.54
C ALA A 47 6.49 12.62 7.54
N ARG A 48 6.45 13.96 7.40
CA ARG A 48 5.60 14.64 6.41
C ARG A 48 6.03 14.36 4.97
N LYS A 49 7.34 14.42 4.69
CA LYS A 49 7.89 14.09 3.37
C LYS A 49 7.59 12.64 2.98
N ALA A 50 7.76 11.70 3.91
CA ALA A 50 7.44 10.30 3.70
C ALA A 50 5.93 10.07 3.49
N LEU A 51 5.08 10.78 4.24
CA LEU A 51 3.62 10.73 4.08
C LEU A 51 3.19 11.19 2.68
N ALA A 52 3.79 12.27 2.16
CA ALA A 52 3.49 12.78 0.83
C ALA A 52 3.76 11.76 -0.29
N GLY A 53 4.75 10.87 -0.11
CA GLY A 53 4.99 9.75 -1.02
C GLY A 53 4.09 8.53 -0.77
N ALA A 54 3.69 8.29 0.48
CA ALA A 54 2.89 7.12 0.86
C ALA A 54 1.41 7.23 0.42
N VAL A 55 0.80 8.41 0.58
CA VAL A 55 -0.61 8.66 0.23
C VAL A 55 -0.92 8.34 -1.24
N PRO A 56 -0.24 8.94 -2.24
CA PRO A 56 -0.55 8.68 -3.65
C PRO A 56 -0.30 7.22 -4.05
N ALA A 57 0.66 6.54 -3.41
CA ALA A 57 0.91 5.12 -3.65
C ALA A 57 -0.27 4.24 -3.18
N ILE A 58 -0.85 4.56 -2.03
CA ILE A 58 -2.02 3.85 -1.47
C ILE A 58 -3.26 4.11 -2.33
N ASP A 59 -3.50 5.36 -2.72
CA ASP A 59 -4.67 5.74 -3.52
C ASP A 59 -4.61 5.13 -4.92
N LYS A 60 -3.42 5.12 -5.56
CA LYS A 60 -3.22 4.45 -6.85
C LYS A 60 -3.48 2.94 -6.74
N ALA A 61 -3.12 2.31 -5.63
CA ALA A 61 -3.43 0.89 -5.40
C ALA A 61 -4.93 0.65 -5.15
N GLY A 62 -5.63 1.60 -4.53
CA GLY A 62 -7.09 1.60 -4.42
C GLY A 62 -7.78 1.74 -5.78
N GLY A 63 -7.33 2.68 -6.62
CA GLY A 63 -7.86 2.89 -7.97
C GLY A 63 -7.65 1.70 -8.91
N LYS A 64 -6.52 0.99 -8.76
CA LYS A 64 -6.24 -0.26 -9.50
C LYS A 64 -6.97 -1.50 -8.96
N GLY A 65 -7.77 -1.37 -7.90
CA GLY A 65 -8.49 -2.49 -7.28
C GLY A 65 -7.59 -3.48 -6.53
N ILE A 66 -6.33 -3.15 -6.25
CA ILE A 66 -5.41 -3.99 -5.46
C ILE A 66 -5.84 -3.97 -3.99
N PHE A 67 -6.35 -2.82 -3.53
CA PHE A 67 -7.11 -2.67 -2.30
C PHE A 67 -8.53 -2.26 -2.63
N HIS A 68 -9.48 -2.68 -1.80
CA HIS A 68 -10.81 -2.09 -1.82
C HIS A 68 -10.71 -0.59 -1.51
N LYS A 69 -11.51 0.26 -2.17
CA LYS A 69 -11.49 1.72 -2.02
C LYS A 69 -11.55 2.16 -0.54
N LYS A 70 -12.48 1.57 0.22
CA LYS A 70 -12.61 1.79 1.68
C LYS A 70 -11.37 1.33 2.47
N ALA A 71 -10.67 0.29 2.03
CA ALA A 71 -9.45 -0.17 2.69
C ALA A 71 -8.27 0.77 2.43
N ALA A 72 -8.15 1.32 1.21
CA ALA A 72 -7.17 2.36 0.89
C ALA A 72 -7.42 3.63 1.71
N SER A 73 -8.66 4.14 1.70
CA SER A 73 -9.07 5.31 2.49
C SER A 73 -8.79 5.14 3.99
N ARG A 74 -9.13 3.97 4.59
CA ARG A 74 -8.80 3.69 5.99
C ARG A 74 -7.30 3.72 6.28
N LYS A 75 -6.45 3.26 5.36
CA LYS A 75 -4.99 3.30 5.53
C LYS A 75 -4.45 4.73 5.50
N VAL A 76 -4.93 5.54 4.54
CA VAL A 76 -4.56 6.97 4.43
C VAL A 76 -4.99 7.71 5.70
N SER A 77 -6.25 7.59 6.09
CA SER A 77 -6.80 8.26 7.29
C SER A 77 -6.00 7.93 8.55
N ARG A 78 -5.64 6.65 8.76
CA ARG A 78 -4.84 6.23 9.92
C ARG A 78 -3.43 6.83 9.91
N LEU A 79 -2.77 6.88 8.74
CA LEU A 79 -1.43 7.46 8.64
C LEU A 79 -1.43 8.97 8.89
N VAL A 80 -2.38 9.68 8.26
CA VAL A 80 -2.55 11.12 8.45
C VAL A 80 -2.83 11.44 9.92
N ARG A 81 -3.73 10.69 10.57
CA ARG A 81 -4.04 10.90 12.00
C ARG A 81 -2.81 10.72 12.89
N LYS A 82 -1.96 9.73 12.63
CA LYS A 82 -0.71 9.52 13.39
C LYS A 82 0.28 10.67 13.21
N VAL A 83 0.51 11.12 11.98
CA VAL A 83 1.43 12.24 11.70
C VAL A 83 0.88 13.55 12.28
N SER A 84 -0.43 13.76 12.24
CA SER A 84 -1.06 14.95 12.82
C SER A 84 -1.03 14.94 14.34
N ALA A 85 -1.17 13.78 14.98
CA ALA A 85 -1.09 13.67 16.44
C ALA A 85 0.32 13.99 16.96
N ALA A 86 1.37 13.64 16.21
CA ALA A 86 2.75 13.99 16.55
C ALA A 86 3.10 15.47 16.31
N LYS A 87 2.17 16.27 15.75
CA LYS A 87 2.34 17.71 15.53
C LYS A 87 1.85 18.54 16.73
N ALA A 88 1.12 17.95 17.67
CA ALA A 88 0.62 18.59 18.89
C ALA A 88 1.49 18.20 20.07
#